data_AF-A0A525D246-F1
#
_entry.id   AF-A0A525D246-F1
#
_cell.length_a   1.000
_cell.length_b   1.000
_cell.length_c   1.000
_cell.angle_alpha   90.00
_cell.angle_beta   90.00
_cell.angle_gamma   90.00
#
_symmetry.space_group_name_H-M   'P 1'
#
loop_
_entity.id
_entity.type
_entity.pdbx_description
1 polymer ?
#
loop_
_entity_poly.entity_id
_entity_poly.type
_entity_poly.pdbx_seq_one_letter_code
_entity_poly.pdbx_strand_id
1 'polypeptide(L)'
;MELSWYLQECDVSAKIEDLNLACFNSSPIEGRRFWHRMNQFLWHDPHYPQSPVRHLIQFLAKKVKTIGNNGASSMYLNLDYPSELIGIELLKLLVSQKSSLRIMVGGQSCGTKEQQERIQQLADGAVDLFFSAQSPSRLAKQISEVLSVNSDRDLSSGVPEGVDVADRSRKFRLDHVTDWCEDTLSGSYLPISLGSGCPHQCSFCPRGTGNISFVPRECDEIIEEITNSVKDGGTSKLWFTGLCFTSHPECEILLDQLRKVAQPISWGGSVSLLTMIDKKLVDQCHQSGCDGLICCPVHGDEEILHTHFSSETKLQNIVQNVQQLREAGIKTGVNLLVGFPSEGFVSTARNHELIEWLAPFDPLFQSVAPLAVFPLTDLYEQSEKWGITAHDPVLVHNWQDQAGSRFPVRVSRVKELVRHIRHTGRGFGNNLPVDYLHASASHRVAARIRDPLIFRDEPFHPHLDSLVRKYAYGGVSLFTGICEIEPNDEPLLQGIDTGDAALNGPEIVHLDLTNRCNMNCLACWDKSPLVKTDTDHPEPGRESLQYDQVVTLIEALVALGGTRTVKFGGGGEPTLFKGWLEVVKHLRNRDRSIEIDLNTNGSSLS
;
A
#
# COMPACT_ATOMS: atom_id res chain seq x y z
N MET A 1 11.90 -21.41 -2.63
CA MET A 1 13.19 -22.13 -2.49
C MET A 1 13.08 -23.39 -1.65
N GLU A 2 12.42 -23.39 -0.49
CA GLU A 2 12.13 -24.65 0.26
C GLU A 2 11.52 -25.75 -0.63
N LEU A 3 10.61 -25.39 -1.54
CA LEU A 3 10.03 -26.31 -2.52
C LEU A 3 11.07 -27.07 -3.35
N SER A 4 12.15 -26.42 -3.77
CA SER A 4 13.18 -27.06 -4.61
C SER A 4 13.91 -28.19 -3.91
N TRP A 5 14.09 -28.07 -2.59
CA TRP A 5 14.71 -29.12 -1.80
C TRP A 5 13.79 -30.33 -1.71
N TYR A 6 12.51 -30.11 -1.38
CA TYR A 6 11.54 -31.20 -1.36
C TYR A 6 11.33 -31.84 -2.73
N LEU A 7 11.46 -31.08 -3.83
CA LEU A 7 11.46 -31.64 -5.18
C LEU A 7 12.67 -32.56 -5.39
N GLN A 8 13.86 -32.20 -4.93
CA GLN A 8 15.04 -33.07 -4.98
C GLN A 8 14.85 -34.36 -4.16
N GLU A 9 14.24 -34.28 -2.97
CA GLU A 9 13.90 -35.47 -2.17
C GLU A 9 12.86 -36.37 -2.85
N CYS A 10 12.05 -35.80 -3.76
CA CYS A 10 11.15 -36.56 -4.62
C CYS A 10 11.79 -36.97 -5.96
N ASP A 11 13.13 -36.92 -6.09
CA ASP A 11 13.88 -37.20 -7.31
C ASP A 11 13.50 -36.31 -8.52
N VAL A 12 12.93 -35.12 -8.26
CA VAL A 12 12.59 -34.13 -9.29
C VAL A 12 13.71 -33.10 -9.42
N SER A 13 14.40 -33.13 -10.56
CA SER A 13 15.36 -32.07 -10.92
C SER A 13 14.64 -30.80 -11.34
N ALA A 14 14.83 -29.72 -10.59
CA ALA A 14 14.19 -28.44 -10.85
C ALA A 14 15.24 -27.31 -10.97
N LYS A 15 15.10 -26.48 -12.01
CA LYS A 15 15.82 -25.22 -12.12
C LYS A 15 14.97 -24.11 -11.50
N ILE A 16 15.53 -23.40 -10.53
CA ILE A 16 14.85 -22.28 -9.87
C ILE A 16 15.26 -20.98 -10.55
N GLU A 17 14.30 -20.13 -10.85
CA GLU A 17 14.56 -18.74 -11.22
C GLU A 17 13.76 -17.81 -10.31
N ASP A 18 14.45 -16.92 -9.61
CA ASP A 18 13.82 -15.86 -8.83
C ASP A 18 13.48 -14.69 -9.76
N LEU A 19 12.24 -14.68 -10.25
CA LEU A 19 11.75 -13.62 -11.12
C LEU A 19 11.56 -12.30 -10.38
N ASN A 20 11.33 -12.33 -9.07
CA ASN A 20 11.16 -11.12 -8.26
C ASN A 20 12.47 -10.30 -8.26
N LEU A 21 13.56 -10.96 -7.87
CA LEU A 21 14.89 -10.37 -7.84
C LEU A 21 15.39 -10.00 -9.26
N ALA A 22 15.06 -10.82 -10.26
CA ALA A 22 15.42 -10.53 -11.65
C ALA A 22 14.68 -9.28 -12.18
N CYS A 23 13.39 -9.13 -11.87
CA CYS A 23 12.59 -7.95 -12.18
C CYS A 23 13.11 -6.70 -11.46
N PHE A 24 13.46 -6.82 -10.18
CA PHE A 24 14.04 -5.73 -9.40
C PHE A 24 15.35 -5.24 -10.02
N ASN A 25 16.31 -6.14 -10.25
CA ASN A 25 17.63 -5.80 -10.77
C ASN A 25 17.59 -5.23 -12.18
N SER A 26 16.66 -5.71 -13.01
CA SER A 26 16.47 -5.20 -14.37
C SER A 26 15.73 -3.86 -14.41
N SER A 27 15.04 -3.46 -13.34
CA SER A 27 14.28 -2.22 -13.28
C SER A 27 15.20 -0.99 -13.14
N PRO A 28 14.86 0.13 -13.80
CA PRO A 28 15.52 1.41 -13.55
C PRO A 28 15.29 1.83 -12.09
N ILE A 29 16.10 2.75 -11.57
CA ILE A 29 16.06 3.19 -10.16
C ILE A 29 14.65 3.66 -9.78
N GLU A 30 13.97 4.40 -10.66
CA GLU A 30 12.60 4.87 -10.46
C GLU A 30 11.58 3.71 -10.44
N GLY A 31 11.88 2.58 -11.08
CA GLY A 31 11.06 1.37 -11.05
C GLY A 31 11.30 0.50 -9.82
N ARG A 32 12.44 0.64 -9.14
CA ARG A 32 12.76 -0.13 -7.92
C ARG A 32 11.91 0.29 -6.72
N ARG A 33 11.36 1.51 -6.73
CA ARG A 33 10.47 2.00 -5.66
C ARG A 33 9.22 1.13 -5.46
N PHE A 34 8.81 0.33 -6.45
CA PHE A 34 7.67 -0.59 -6.32
C PHE A 34 7.95 -1.74 -5.33
N TRP A 35 9.21 -2.09 -5.12
CA TRP A 35 9.62 -3.05 -4.09
C TRP A 35 9.71 -2.44 -2.69
N HIS A 36 9.47 -1.14 -2.56
CA HIS A 36 9.33 -0.52 -1.25
C HIS A 36 8.03 -1.00 -0.59
N ARG A 37 8.08 -1.49 0.65
CA ARG A 37 6.92 -2.04 1.37
C ARG A 37 5.71 -1.12 1.39
N MET A 38 5.95 0.17 1.57
CA MET A 38 4.88 1.15 1.60
C MET A 38 4.21 1.32 0.23
N ASN A 39 4.86 0.93 -0.86
CA ASN A 39 4.35 1.02 -2.23
C ASN A 39 3.71 -0.31 -2.70
N GLN A 40 3.51 -1.30 -1.83
CA GLN A 40 2.98 -2.61 -2.22
C GLN A 40 1.63 -2.55 -2.96
N PHE A 41 0.79 -1.57 -2.60
CA PHE A 41 -0.53 -1.38 -3.22
C PHE A 41 -0.44 -1.02 -4.70
N LEU A 42 0.70 -0.46 -5.15
CA LEU A 42 0.91 -0.12 -6.56
C LEU A 42 0.87 -1.36 -7.44
N TRP A 43 1.29 -2.52 -6.95
CA TRP A 43 1.22 -3.78 -7.69
C TRP A 43 -0.19 -4.27 -7.97
N HIS A 44 -1.18 -3.70 -7.28
CA HIS A 44 -2.58 -4.02 -7.47
C HIS A 44 -3.30 -2.98 -8.35
N ASP A 45 -2.73 -1.81 -8.68
CA ASP A 45 -3.45 -0.82 -9.49
C ASP A 45 -3.71 -1.35 -10.93
N PRO A 46 -4.96 -1.52 -11.40
CA PRO A 46 -5.25 -2.01 -12.75
C PRO A 46 -5.00 -0.94 -13.84
N HIS A 47 -4.85 0.34 -13.49
CA HIS A 47 -4.62 1.47 -14.40
C HIS A 47 -3.11 1.76 -14.60
N TYR A 48 -2.31 0.70 -14.57
CA TYR A 48 -0.87 0.66 -14.32
C TYR A 48 0.14 1.10 -15.42
N PRO A 49 -0.17 1.53 -16.66
CA PRO A 49 0.87 1.97 -17.58
C PRO A 49 1.07 3.49 -17.38
N GLN A 50 2.29 4.01 -17.28
CA GLN A 50 3.27 4.04 -18.35
C GLN A 50 4.69 4.19 -17.76
N SER A 51 5.46 3.10 -17.65
CA SER A 51 6.94 3.05 -17.79
C SER A 51 7.54 1.82 -17.08
N PRO A 52 7.37 1.61 -15.77
CA PRO A 52 8.11 0.56 -15.04
C PRO A 52 7.68 -0.86 -15.43
N VAL A 53 6.37 -1.07 -15.58
CA VAL A 53 5.77 -2.39 -15.80
C VAL A 53 5.91 -2.84 -17.23
N ARG A 54 5.87 -1.89 -18.17
CA ARG A 54 6.15 -2.18 -19.57
C ARG A 54 7.54 -2.77 -19.75
N HIS A 55 8.52 -2.22 -19.02
CA HIS A 55 9.88 -2.76 -19.00
C HIS A 55 9.92 -4.17 -18.38
N LEU A 56 9.18 -4.40 -17.31
CA LEU A 56 9.04 -5.73 -16.70
C LEU A 56 8.41 -6.75 -17.66
N ILE A 57 7.31 -6.41 -18.33
CA ILE A 57 6.66 -7.29 -19.32
C ILE A 57 7.63 -7.60 -20.47
N GLN A 58 8.40 -6.61 -20.95
CA GLN A 58 9.42 -6.84 -21.98
C GLN A 58 10.56 -7.74 -21.48
N PHE A 59 10.98 -7.57 -20.24
CA PHE A 59 11.97 -8.43 -19.59
C PHE A 59 11.44 -9.87 -19.45
N LEU A 60 10.21 -10.04 -18.97
CA LEU A 60 9.52 -11.32 -18.86
C LEU A 60 9.36 -11.98 -20.23
N ALA A 61 9.00 -11.24 -21.27
CA ALA A 61 8.90 -11.77 -22.64
C ALA A 61 10.26 -12.31 -23.15
N LYS A 62 11.38 -11.66 -22.80
CA LYS A 62 12.72 -12.19 -23.10
C LYS A 62 13.00 -13.47 -22.29
N LYS A 63 12.63 -13.49 -21.01
CA LYS A 63 12.79 -14.66 -20.13
C LYS A 63 11.97 -15.86 -20.60
N VAL A 64 10.72 -15.66 -21.02
CA VAL A 64 9.86 -16.71 -21.60
C VAL A 64 10.52 -17.38 -22.80
N LYS A 65 11.15 -16.59 -23.69
CA LYS A 65 11.92 -17.16 -24.82
C LYS A 65 13.09 -18.03 -24.35
N THR A 66 13.79 -17.62 -23.29
CA THR A 66 14.86 -18.43 -22.70
C THR A 66 14.32 -19.72 -22.08
N ILE A 67 13.16 -19.67 -21.40
CA ILE A 67 12.52 -20.85 -20.81
C ILE A 67 12.17 -21.87 -21.91
N GLY A 68 11.53 -21.42 -23.00
CA GLY A 68 11.22 -22.29 -24.14
C GLY A 68 12.46 -22.94 -24.79
N ASN A 69 13.57 -22.19 -24.87
CA ASN A 69 14.82 -22.70 -25.45
C ASN A 69 15.60 -23.67 -24.52
N ASN A 70 15.30 -23.70 -23.23
CA ASN A 70 15.99 -24.56 -22.27
C ASN A 70 15.47 -26.02 -22.29
N GLY A 71 14.45 -26.33 -23.08
CA GLY A 71 13.90 -27.69 -23.22
C GLY A 71 13.12 -28.18 -22.00
N ALA A 72 12.65 -27.27 -21.13
CA ALA A 72 11.79 -27.63 -20.02
C ALA A 72 10.42 -28.10 -20.53
N SER A 73 9.96 -29.27 -20.08
CA SER A 73 8.64 -29.81 -20.42
C SER A 73 7.53 -29.34 -19.48
N SER A 74 7.89 -28.84 -18.30
CA SER A 74 6.97 -28.37 -17.27
C SER A 74 7.52 -27.12 -16.57
N MET A 75 6.64 -26.22 -16.14
CA MET A 75 6.97 -25.04 -15.35
C MET A 75 5.99 -24.91 -14.18
N TYR A 76 6.51 -24.58 -12.99
CA TYR A 76 5.73 -24.21 -11.82
C TYR A 76 5.91 -22.73 -11.51
N LEU A 77 4.81 -21.99 -11.32
CA LEU A 77 4.80 -20.58 -10.93
C LEU A 77 4.14 -20.42 -9.55
N ASN A 78 4.88 -19.87 -8.59
CA ASN A 78 4.34 -19.46 -7.30
C ASN A 78 3.79 -18.02 -7.39
N LEU A 79 2.49 -17.86 -7.23
CA LEU A 79 1.79 -16.58 -7.22
C LEU A 79 1.30 -16.23 -5.81
N ASP A 80 1.81 -15.12 -5.29
CA ASP A 80 1.32 -14.48 -4.08
C ASP A 80 0.60 -13.17 -4.43
N TYR A 81 -0.28 -12.69 -3.53
CA TYR A 81 -1.17 -11.56 -3.79
C TYR A 81 -0.48 -10.35 -4.46
N PRO A 82 0.67 -9.82 -3.98
CA PRO A 82 1.31 -8.66 -4.60
C PRO A 82 1.90 -8.95 -5.98
N SER A 83 2.20 -10.20 -6.29
CA SER A 83 2.79 -10.63 -7.56
C SER A 83 1.77 -11.12 -8.59
N GLU A 84 0.48 -11.14 -8.23
CA GLU A 84 -0.52 -11.85 -9.01
C GLU A 84 -0.74 -11.24 -10.40
N LEU A 85 -0.93 -9.92 -10.50
CA LEU A 85 -1.17 -9.26 -11.79
C LEU A 85 0.03 -9.39 -12.74
N ILE A 86 1.25 -9.21 -12.25
CA ILE A 86 2.46 -9.38 -13.07
C ILE A 86 2.69 -10.86 -13.44
N GLY A 87 2.31 -11.78 -12.55
CA GLY A 87 2.30 -13.21 -12.81
C GLY A 87 1.30 -13.61 -13.88
N ILE A 88 0.11 -13.02 -13.90
CA ILE A 88 -0.88 -13.20 -14.97
C ILE A 88 -0.34 -12.72 -16.31
N GLU A 89 0.34 -11.57 -16.36
CA GLU A 89 1.00 -11.10 -17.58
C GLU A 89 2.09 -12.06 -18.08
N LEU A 90 2.85 -12.68 -17.17
CA LEU A 90 3.78 -13.75 -17.53
C LEU A 90 3.06 -14.97 -18.12
N LEU A 91 1.94 -15.40 -17.51
CA LEU A 91 1.15 -16.54 -18.00
C LEU A 91 0.60 -16.29 -19.41
N LYS A 92 0.07 -15.08 -19.69
CA LYS A 92 -0.37 -14.69 -21.04
C LYS A 92 0.73 -14.82 -22.08
N LEU A 93 1.96 -14.40 -21.73
CA LEU A 93 3.12 -14.53 -22.63
C LEU A 93 3.49 -16.00 -22.88
N LEU A 94 3.30 -16.87 -21.89
CA LEU A 94 3.58 -18.30 -21.97
C LEU A 94 2.56 -19.08 -22.82
N VAL A 95 1.34 -18.55 -23.05
CA VAL A 95 0.32 -19.19 -23.92
C VAL A 95 0.91 -19.53 -25.29
N SER A 96 1.75 -18.65 -25.85
CA SER A 96 2.42 -18.87 -27.14
C SER A 96 3.37 -20.07 -27.18
N GLN A 97 3.80 -20.59 -26.03
CA GLN A 97 4.73 -21.70 -25.87
C GLN A 97 4.04 -23.01 -25.41
N LYS A 98 2.71 -22.98 -25.22
CA LYS A 98 1.92 -24.06 -24.59
C LYS A 98 2.03 -25.41 -25.31
N SER A 99 2.30 -25.43 -26.61
CA SER A 99 2.46 -26.67 -27.37
C SER A 99 3.62 -27.56 -26.90
N SER A 100 4.54 -27.03 -26.08
CA SER A 100 5.73 -27.74 -25.59
C SER A 100 5.91 -27.72 -24.07
N LEU A 101 5.07 -26.98 -23.33
CA LEU A 101 5.27 -26.69 -21.92
C LEU A 101 3.98 -26.87 -21.13
N ARG A 102 3.99 -27.75 -20.12
CA ARG A 102 2.93 -27.86 -19.11
C ARG A 102 3.09 -26.78 -18.04
N ILE A 103 2.05 -25.97 -17.83
CA ILE A 103 2.06 -24.82 -16.91
C ILE A 103 1.28 -25.16 -15.63
N MET A 104 1.99 -25.15 -14.51
CA MET A 104 1.47 -25.39 -13.17
C MET A 104 1.54 -24.10 -12.35
N VAL A 105 0.50 -23.78 -11.59
CA VAL A 105 0.45 -22.57 -10.77
C VAL A 105 -0.01 -22.89 -9.35
N GLY A 106 0.61 -22.26 -8.35
CA GLY A 106 0.13 -22.31 -6.97
C GLY A 106 0.52 -21.05 -6.20
N GLY A 107 0.54 -21.12 -4.87
CA GLY A 107 0.83 -19.98 -4.00
C GLY A 107 -0.44 -19.41 -3.35
N GLN A 108 -0.32 -18.32 -2.58
CA GLN A 108 -1.45 -17.79 -1.81
C GLN A 108 -2.60 -17.27 -2.69
N SER A 109 -2.30 -16.82 -3.91
CA SER A 109 -3.31 -16.39 -4.88
C SER A 109 -4.12 -17.55 -5.47
N CYS A 110 -3.79 -18.81 -5.18
CA CYS A 110 -4.50 -19.99 -5.69
C CYS A 110 -5.24 -20.77 -4.58
N GLY A 111 -5.45 -20.15 -3.41
CA GLY A 111 -6.01 -20.80 -2.23
C GLY A 111 -7.42 -21.39 -2.42
N THR A 112 -8.28 -20.71 -3.19
CA THR A 112 -9.67 -21.14 -3.45
C THR A 112 -9.92 -21.45 -4.91
N LYS A 113 -11.00 -22.21 -5.18
CA LYS A 113 -11.44 -22.52 -6.54
C LYS A 113 -11.82 -21.26 -7.33
N GLU A 114 -12.49 -20.32 -6.69
CA GLU A 114 -12.85 -19.02 -7.30
C GLU A 114 -11.60 -18.24 -7.74
N GLN A 115 -10.57 -18.20 -6.90
CA GLN A 115 -9.30 -17.56 -7.25
C GLN A 115 -8.64 -18.25 -8.45
N GLN A 116 -8.62 -19.59 -8.48
CA GLN A 116 -8.06 -20.37 -9.59
C GLN A 116 -8.82 -20.13 -10.90
N GLU A 117 -10.15 -20.19 -10.88
CA GLU A 117 -11.01 -19.92 -12.03
C GLU A 117 -10.78 -18.51 -12.60
N ARG A 118 -10.64 -17.52 -11.70
CA ARG A 118 -10.33 -16.14 -12.10
C ARG A 118 -8.95 -16.01 -12.73
N ILE A 119 -7.91 -16.62 -12.14
CA ILE A 119 -6.56 -16.62 -12.74
C ILE A 119 -6.62 -17.29 -14.11
N GLN A 120 -7.34 -18.41 -14.23
CA GLN A 120 -7.52 -19.10 -15.51
C GLN A 120 -8.17 -18.22 -16.57
N GLN A 121 -9.20 -17.45 -16.19
CA GLN A 121 -9.87 -16.51 -17.07
C GLN A 121 -8.94 -15.36 -17.49
N LEU A 122 -8.26 -14.74 -16.53
CA LEU A 122 -7.38 -13.58 -16.79
C LEU A 122 -6.10 -13.96 -17.54
N ALA A 123 -5.64 -15.20 -17.42
CA ALA A 123 -4.46 -15.73 -18.09
C ALA A 123 -4.79 -16.39 -19.45
N ASP A 124 -5.95 -16.13 -20.05
CA ASP A 124 -6.37 -16.68 -21.34
C ASP A 124 -6.30 -18.23 -21.41
N GLY A 125 -6.60 -18.91 -20.30
CA GLY A 125 -6.55 -20.37 -20.22
C GLY A 125 -5.14 -20.97 -20.23
N ALA A 126 -4.12 -20.18 -19.88
CA ALA A 126 -2.72 -20.62 -19.90
C ALA A 126 -2.44 -21.80 -18.96
N VAL A 127 -3.09 -21.87 -17.79
CA VAL A 127 -2.74 -22.83 -16.74
C VAL A 127 -3.34 -24.20 -17.04
N ASP A 128 -2.54 -25.24 -16.85
CA ASP A 128 -2.95 -26.64 -17.01
C ASP A 128 -3.34 -27.26 -15.66
N LEU A 129 -2.63 -26.91 -14.57
CA LEU A 129 -2.89 -27.43 -13.23
C LEU A 129 -2.71 -26.34 -12.17
N PHE A 130 -3.65 -26.31 -11.21
CA PHE A 130 -3.58 -25.47 -10.03
C PHE A 130 -3.24 -26.28 -8.78
N PHE A 131 -2.50 -25.65 -7.87
CA PHE A 131 -2.20 -26.15 -6.55
C PHE A 131 -2.66 -25.14 -5.51
N SER A 132 -3.55 -25.55 -4.60
CA SER A 132 -3.96 -24.72 -3.47
C SER A 132 -2.77 -24.40 -2.56
N ALA A 133 -2.87 -23.29 -1.82
CA ALA A 133 -1.86 -22.89 -0.86
C ALA A 133 -1.62 -23.99 0.19
N GLN A 134 -0.41 -24.51 0.27
CA GLN A 134 -0.05 -25.65 1.12
C GLN A 134 1.44 -25.63 1.47
N SER A 135 1.88 -26.56 2.33
CA SER A 135 3.30 -26.67 2.67
C SER A 135 4.15 -27.05 1.44
N PRO A 136 5.41 -26.58 1.35
CA PRO A 136 6.31 -26.92 0.25
C PRO A 136 6.54 -28.43 0.08
N SER A 137 6.53 -29.20 1.18
CA SER A 137 6.69 -30.66 1.16
C SER A 137 5.56 -31.39 0.45
N ARG A 138 4.32 -31.04 0.76
CA ARG A 138 3.13 -31.60 0.13
C ARG A 138 3.08 -31.23 -1.35
N LEU A 139 3.40 -29.98 -1.64
CA LEU A 139 3.47 -29.48 -3.02
C LEU A 139 4.50 -30.24 -3.85
N ALA A 140 5.70 -30.50 -3.33
CA ALA A 140 6.69 -31.29 -4.04
C ALA A 140 6.22 -32.71 -4.35
N LYS A 141 5.61 -33.39 -3.37
CA LYS A 141 5.05 -34.74 -3.55
C LYS A 141 4.02 -34.76 -4.68
N GLN A 142 3.08 -33.81 -4.66
CA GLN A 142 2.05 -33.72 -5.71
C GLN A 142 2.63 -33.36 -7.08
N ILE A 143 3.61 -32.44 -7.15
CA ILE A 143 4.31 -32.14 -8.41
C ILE A 143 5.02 -33.41 -8.93
N SER A 144 5.70 -34.15 -8.06
CA SER A 144 6.36 -35.42 -8.44
C SER A 144 5.38 -36.47 -8.98
N GLU A 145 4.22 -36.62 -8.33
CA GLU A 145 3.14 -37.50 -8.79
C GLU A 145 2.65 -37.08 -10.19
N VAL A 146 2.41 -35.79 -10.40
CA VAL A 146 2.00 -35.23 -11.70
C VAL A 146 3.05 -35.46 -12.79
N LEU A 147 4.34 -35.37 -12.45
CA LEU A 147 5.44 -35.56 -13.40
C LEU A 147 5.73 -37.03 -13.70
N SER A 148 5.45 -37.93 -12.75
CA SER A 148 5.67 -39.38 -12.91
C SER A 148 4.55 -40.08 -13.70
N VAL A 149 3.33 -39.52 -13.69
CA VAL A 149 2.20 -40.06 -14.47
C VAL A 149 2.23 -39.50 -15.90
N ASN A 150 2.70 -40.32 -16.84
CA ASN A 150 2.82 -39.99 -18.26
C ASN A 150 1.48 -40.13 -19.04
N SER A 151 0.34 -39.94 -18.39
CA SER A 151 -0.98 -40.09 -19.01
C SER A 151 -1.91 -38.96 -18.59
N ASP A 152 -2.62 -38.39 -19.57
CA ASP A 152 -3.75 -37.46 -19.44
C ASP A 152 -4.89 -38.05 -18.60
N ARG A 153 -4.64 -38.30 -17.31
CA ARG A 153 -5.72 -38.38 -16.34
C ARG A 153 -6.07 -36.95 -15.99
N ASP A 154 -7.33 -36.63 -16.26
CA ASP A 154 -7.98 -35.40 -15.88
C ASP A 154 -7.89 -35.21 -14.35
N LEU A 155 -6.84 -34.54 -13.89
CA LEU A 155 -6.65 -34.14 -12.49
C LEU A 155 -7.49 -32.89 -12.17
N SER A 156 -8.27 -32.35 -13.11
CA SER A 156 -9.10 -31.16 -12.96
C SER A 156 -10.23 -31.29 -11.91
N SER A 157 -10.43 -32.48 -11.34
CA SER A 157 -11.54 -32.77 -10.43
C SER A 157 -11.13 -33.29 -9.06
N GLY A 158 -9.82 -33.46 -8.78
CA GLY A 158 -9.34 -33.96 -7.50
C GLY A 158 -8.71 -32.87 -6.66
N VAL A 159 -9.49 -31.91 -6.13
CA VAL A 159 -9.04 -31.12 -4.98
C VAL A 159 -8.98 -32.10 -3.80
N PRO A 160 -7.80 -32.45 -3.25
CA PRO A 160 -7.79 -33.22 -2.02
C PRO A 160 -8.19 -32.26 -0.90
N GLU A 161 -9.49 -32.20 -0.60
CA GLU A 161 -9.97 -31.72 0.69
C GLU A 161 -9.26 -32.53 1.77
N GLY A 162 -8.60 -31.85 2.72
CA GLY A 162 -8.20 -32.49 3.96
C GLY A 162 -6.74 -32.30 4.35
N VAL A 163 -6.65 -31.93 5.62
CA VAL A 163 -5.51 -31.85 6.55
C VAL A 163 -4.86 -33.23 6.72
N ASP A 164 -3.53 -33.33 6.78
CA ASP A 164 -2.78 -33.65 8.02
C ASP A 164 -1.32 -34.13 7.81
N VAL A 165 -0.57 -33.95 8.90
CA VAL A 165 0.68 -34.55 9.41
C VAL A 165 2.00 -34.39 8.65
N ALA A 166 2.86 -33.57 9.27
CA ALA A 166 4.31 -33.71 9.45
C ALA A 166 5.13 -34.41 8.36
N ASP A 167 6.03 -33.64 7.75
CA ASP A 167 7.30 -34.18 7.28
C ASP A 167 8.42 -33.35 7.90
N ARG A 168 9.08 -33.93 8.91
CA ARG A 168 10.16 -33.35 9.72
C ARG A 168 11.49 -33.95 9.26
N SER A 169 12.05 -33.42 8.20
CA SER A 169 13.42 -33.70 7.77
C SER A 169 13.82 -32.67 6.69
N ARG A 170 15.08 -32.32 6.40
CA ARG A 170 16.27 -32.00 7.20
C ARG A 170 17.21 -31.21 6.26
N LYS A 171 17.92 -30.22 6.80
CA LYS A 171 19.12 -29.50 6.28
C LYS A 171 19.10 -28.90 4.87
N PHE A 172 19.17 -27.57 4.82
CA PHE A 172 19.55 -26.84 3.61
C PHE A 172 20.53 -25.69 3.91
N ARG A 173 21.51 -25.46 3.02
CA ARG A 173 22.36 -24.26 2.99
C ARG A 173 21.82 -23.31 1.93
N LEU A 174 21.34 -22.14 2.36
CA LEU A 174 20.89 -21.09 1.45
C LEU A 174 22.06 -20.20 1.02
N ASP A 175 22.65 -20.52 -0.13
CA ASP A 175 23.49 -19.56 -0.83
C ASP A 175 22.58 -18.59 -1.59
N HIS A 176 22.43 -17.38 -1.02
CA HIS A 176 21.79 -16.19 -1.60
C HIS A 176 20.26 -16.14 -1.57
N VAL A 177 19.71 -15.60 -0.46
CA VAL A 177 18.35 -15.07 -0.43
C VAL A 177 18.32 -13.80 0.39
N THR A 178 18.36 -12.68 -0.30
CA THR A 178 18.08 -11.36 0.25
C THR A 178 16.78 -10.87 -0.37
N ASP A 179 15.65 -11.20 0.27
CA ASP A 179 14.37 -10.57 -0.09
C ASP A 179 13.81 -9.74 1.07
N TRP A 180 14.69 -9.25 1.93
CA TRP A 180 14.32 -8.38 3.01
C TRP A 180 15.51 -7.51 3.39
N CYS A 181 15.34 -6.20 3.24
CA CYS A 181 16.24 -5.15 3.73
C CYS A 181 17.35 -4.68 2.77
N GLU A 182 16.98 -4.14 1.60
CA GLU A 182 18.01 -3.50 0.76
C GLU A 182 18.53 -2.15 1.29
N ASP A 183 17.88 -1.44 2.23
CA ASP A 183 18.42 -0.12 2.66
C ASP A 183 18.35 0.21 4.17
N THR A 184 18.06 -0.74 5.07
CA THR A 184 18.23 -0.50 6.52
C THR A 184 19.27 -1.37 7.22
N LEU A 185 19.76 -2.43 6.56
CA LEU A 185 20.85 -3.27 7.02
C LEU A 185 21.63 -3.76 5.80
N SER A 186 22.63 -3.01 5.37
CA SER A 186 23.54 -3.42 4.29
C SER A 186 24.17 -4.80 4.61
N GLY A 187 23.77 -5.84 3.88
CA GLY A 187 24.40 -7.17 3.92
C GLY A 187 23.52 -8.32 3.46
N SER A 188 24.14 -9.37 2.91
CA SER A 188 23.45 -10.62 2.58
C SER A 188 23.13 -11.42 3.84
N TYR A 189 21.86 -11.43 4.24
CA TYR A 189 21.35 -12.30 5.30
C TYR A 189 21.11 -13.72 4.77
N LEU A 190 21.36 -14.71 5.60
CA LEU A 190 20.91 -16.09 5.41
C LEU A 190 19.54 -16.24 6.07
N PRO A 191 18.46 -16.49 5.31
CA PRO A 191 17.18 -16.76 5.94
C PRO A 191 17.21 -18.13 6.61
N ILE A 192 16.75 -18.19 7.85
CA ILE A 192 16.60 -19.42 8.61
C ILE A 192 15.13 -19.54 9.01
N SER A 193 14.45 -20.56 8.48
CA SER A 193 13.05 -20.80 8.81
C SER A 193 12.91 -21.33 10.23
N LEU A 194 12.04 -20.74 11.06
CA LEU A 194 11.70 -21.25 12.39
C LEU A 194 10.56 -22.28 12.38
N GLY A 195 9.90 -22.44 11.24
CA GLY A 195 8.67 -23.23 11.13
C GLY A 195 7.62 -22.55 10.25
N SER A 196 6.42 -23.13 10.24
CA SER A 196 5.30 -22.66 9.41
C SER A 196 4.04 -22.38 10.26
N GLY A 197 3.15 -21.56 9.72
CA GLY A 197 1.91 -21.13 10.38
C GLY A 197 2.12 -20.04 11.44
N CYS A 198 1.12 -19.81 12.28
CA CYS A 198 1.17 -18.87 13.39
C CYS A 198 0.21 -19.35 14.49
N PRO A 199 0.56 -19.27 15.79
CA PRO A 199 -0.37 -19.64 16.85
C PRO A 199 -1.46 -18.57 17.07
N HIS A 200 -1.29 -17.36 16.52
CA HIS A 200 -2.24 -16.26 16.64
C HIS A 200 -3.29 -16.29 15.52
N GLN A 201 -4.53 -15.93 15.86
CA GLN A 201 -5.69 -15.93 14.96
C GLN A 201 -6.14 -14.49 14.62
N CYS A 202 -5.20 -13.63 14.23
CA CYS A 202 -5.53 -12.24 13.88
C CYS A 202 -6.52 -12.20 12.70
N SER A 203 -7.57 -11.38 12.79
CA SER A 203 -8.69 -11.41 11.84
C SER A 203 -8.30 -11.05 10.40
N PHE A 204 -7.18 -10.32 10.24
CA PHE A 204 -6.67 -9.82 8.97
C PHE A 204 -5.55 -10.68 8.37
N CYS A 205 -5.06 -11.71 9.08
CA CYS A 205 -3.84 -12.41 8.70
C CYS A 205 -4.13 -13.79 8.10
N PRO A 206 -3.76 -14.05 6.83
CA PRO A 206 -4.00 -15.34 6.18
C PRO A 206 -3.12 -16.47 6.74
N ARG A 207 -2.11 -16.16 7.58
CA ARG A 207 -1.25 -17.17 8.24
C ARG A 207 -1.87 -17.75 9.51
N GLY A 208 -2.79 -17.02 10.13
CA GLY A 208 -3.48 -17.43 11.37
C GLY A 208 -4.82 -18.13 11.10
N THR A 209 -5.29 -18.13 9.86
CA THR A 209 -6.51 -18.85 9.49
C THR A 209 -6.20 -20.34 9.34
N GLY A 210 -7.17 -21.20 9.68
CA GLY A 210 -7.00 -22.65 9.85
C GLY A 210 -6.51 -23.44 8.63
N ASN A 211 -6.12 -22.75 7.56
CA ASN A 211 -5.56 -23.32 6.33
C ASN A 211 -4.07 -23.67 6.45
N ILE A 212 -3.34 -23.09 7.42
CA ILE A 212 -1.92 -23.39 7.65
C ILE A 212 -1.71 -23.76 9.12
N SER A 213 -1.41 -25.04 9.36
CA SER A 213 -1.09 -25.52 10.70
C SER A 213 0.16 -24.83 11.27
N PHE A 214 0.12 -24.48 12.55
CA PHE A 214 1.29 -24.02 13.28
C PHE A 214 2.24 -25.20 13.56
N VAL A 215 3.41 -25.20 12.92
CA VAL A 215 4.41 -26.26 13.02
C VAL A 215 5.79 -25.63 13.24
N PRO A 216 6.25 -25.49 14.49
CA PRO A 216 7.60 -25.06 14.78
C PRO A 216 8.62 -26.15 14.42
N ARG A 217 9.83 -25.73 14.02
CA ARG A 217 10.97 -26.62 13.81
C ARG A 217 11.67 -26.91 15.15
N GLU A 218 12.32 -28.06 15.25
CA GLU A 218 13.08 -28.39 16.46
C GLU A 218 14.36 -27.54 16.55
N CYS A 219 14.69 -27.06 17.75
CA CYS A 219 15.85 -26.17 17.95
C CYS A 219 17.16 -26.79 17.45
N ASP A 220 17.37 -28.09 17.70
CA ASP A 220 18.56 -28.82 17.28
C ASP A 220 18.74 -28.80 15.75
N GLU A 221 17.66 -28.88 14.99
CA GLU A 221 17.71 -28.83 13.51
C GLU A 221 18.07 -27.44 13.01
N ILE A 222 17.51 -26.40 13.63
CA ILE A 222 17.81 -24.99 13.32
C ILE A 222 19.29 -24.71 13.58
N ILE A 223 19.80 -25.14 14.74
CA ILE A 223 21.20 -24.93 15.13
C ILE A 223 22.15 -25.72 14.25
N GLU A 224 21.79 -26.94 13.85
CA GLU A 224 22.59 -27.73 12.93
C GLU A 224 22.67 -27.08 11.54
N GLU A 225 21.56 -26.53 11.04
CA GLU A 225 21.52 -25.75 9.80
C GLU A 225 22.41 -24.51 9.89
N ILE A 226 22.27 -23.71 10.95
CA ILE A 226 23.10 -22.52 11.19
C ILE A 226 24.57 -22.92 11.25
N THR A 227 24.91 -23.92 12.06
CA THR A 227 26.29 -24.39 12.26
C THR A 227 26.92 -24.86 10.95
N ASN A 228 26.16 -25.50 10.06
CA ASN A 228 26.67 -25.92 8.75
C ASN A 228 26.77 -24.76 7.75
N SER A 229 25.90 -23.76 7.89
CA SER A 229 25.87 -22.59 7.01
C SER A 229 26.96 -21.57 7.32
N VAL A 230 27.35 -21.43 8.59
CA VAL A 230 28.41 -20.48 9.02
C VAL A 230 29.82 -21.09 8.98
N LYS A 231 29.96 -22.39 8.74
CA LYS A 231 31.26 -23.05 8.53
C LYS A 231 31.93 -22.55 7.24
N ASP A 232 33.26 -22.62 7.20
CA ASP A 232 34.09 -22.41 6.00
C ASP A 232 33.91 -21.05 5.29
N GLY A 233 33.56 -19.99 6.03
CA GLY A 233 33.45 -18.62 5.50
C GLY A 233 32.07 -18.24 4.95
N GLY A 234 31.02 -19.03 5.23
CA GLY A 234 29.63 -18.66 4.93
C GLY A 234 29.14 -17.43 5.71
N THR A 235 27.99 -16.87 5.30
CA THR A 235 27.48 -15.63 5.93
C THR A 235 27.06 -15.89 7.38
N SER A 236 27.56 -15.05 8.30
CA SER A 236 27.22 -15.12 9.73
C SER A 236 26.07 -14.18 10.14
N LYS A 237 25.46 -13.50 9.15
CA LYS A 237 24.27 -12.67 9.32
C LYS A 237 23.03 -13.51 9.00
N LEU A 238 22.18 -13.74 10.00
CA LEU A 238 21.01 -14.61 9.91
C LEU A 238 19.72 -13.80 9.97
N TRP A 239 18.68 -14.24 9.26
CA TRP A 239 17.34 -13.66 9.36
C TRP A 239 16.31 -14.75 9.63
N PHE A 240 15.71 -14.76 10.81
CA PHE A 240 14.68 -15.72 11.15
C PHE A 240 13.37 -15.42 10.41
N THR A 241 12.85 -16.42 9.72
CA THR A 241 11.62 -16.36 8.91
C THR A 241 10.60 -17.40 9.37
N GLY A 242 9.43 -17.40 8.71
CA GLY A 242 8.35 -18.36 8.98
C GLY A 242 7.43 -17.91 10.11
N LEU A 243 7.97 -17.82 11.33
CA LEU A 243 7.27 -17.45 12.56
C LEU A 243 7.74 -16.09 13.10
N CYS A 244 6.91 -15.38 13.88
CA CYS A 244 7.45 -14.38 14.81
C CYS A 244 8.31 -15.17 15.83
N PHE A 245 9.54 -14.72 16.13
CA PHE A 245 10.52 -15.45 16.95
C PHE A 245 9.96 -15.80 18.34
N THR A 246 9.27 -14.87 18.99
CA THR A 246 8.62 -15.08 20.30
C THR A 246 7.44 -16.04 20.27
N SER A 247 6.96 -16.42 19.08
CA SER A 247 5.91 -17.44 18.93
C SER A 247 6.49 -18.86 18.88
N HIS A 248 7.81 -19.03 18.81
CA HIS A 248 8.43 -20.35 18.89
C HIS A 248 8.33 -20.89 20.33
N PRO A 249 7.75 -22.09 20.57
CA PRO A 249 7.49 -22.59 21.93
C PRO A 249 8.77 -22.79 22.74
N GLU A 250 9.90 -23.00 22.05
CA GLU A 250 11.21 -23.22 22.64
C GLU A 250 12.18 -22.06 22.39
N CYS A 251 11.68 -20.83 22.21
CA CYS A 251 12.53 -19.68 21.88
C CYS A 251 13.70 -19.46 22.87
N GLU A 252 13.50 -19.65 24.18
CA GLU A 252 14.59 -19.56 25.17
C GLU A 252 15.68 -20.62 24.95
N ILE A 253 15.27 -21.86 24.64
CA ILE A 253 16.19 -22.98 24.37
C ILE A 253 17.01 -22.65 23.11
N LEU A 254 16.35 -22.15 22.07
CA LEU A 254 17.02 -21.73 20.83
C LEU A 254 18.06 -20.63 21.11
N LEU A 255 17.75 -19.63 21.93
CA LEU A 255 18.72 -18.57 22.30
C LEU A 255 19.93 -19.13 23.04
N ASP A 256 19.71 -20.03 23.99
CA ASP A 256 20.78 -20.66 24.75
C ASP A 256 21.66 -21.55 23.86
N GLN A 257 21.10 -22.16 22.82
CA GLN A 257 21.87 -22.92 21.84
C GLN A 257 22.60 -22.02 20.83
N LEU A 258 21.99 -20.93 20.37
CA LEU A 258 22.62 -19.93 19.49
C LEU A 258 23.91 -19.37 20.11
N ARG A 259 23.87 -19.09 21.42
CA ARG A 259 25.06 -18.65 22.19
C ARG A 259 26.21 -19.64 22.21
N LYS A 260 25.95 -20.92 21.95
CA LYS A 260 26.95 -22.01 21.94
C LYS A 260 27.51 -22.27 20.55
N VAL A 261 27.00 -21.59 19.51
CA VAL A 261 27.57 -21.63 18.16
C VAL A 261 28.97 -21.04 18.20
N ALA A 262 29.95 -21.77 17.66
CA ALA A 262 31.36 -21.42 17.80
C ALA A 262 31.75 -20.16 16.99
N GLN A 263 31.06 -19.91 15.88
CA GLN A 263 31.26 -18.74 15.05
C GLN A 263 30.48 -17.53 15.58
N PRO A 264 31.03 -16.30 15.48
CA PRO A 264 30.27 -15.10 15.83
C PRO A 264 29.15 -14.89 14.82
N ILE A 265 27.91 -14.98 15.29
CA ILE A 265 26.70 -14.75 14.50
C ILE A 265 26.03 -13.43 14.89
N SER A 266 25.37 -12.82 13.92
CA SER A 266 24.42 -11.74 14.14
C SER A 266 23.10 -12.15 13.52
N TRP A 267 21.97 -11.92 14.20
CA TRP A 267 20.68 -12.33 13.70
C TRP A 267 19.61 -11.26 13.87
N GLY A 268 18.60 -11.32 13.02
CA GLY A 268 17.36 -10.56 13.15
C GLY A 268 16.14 -11.40 12.80
N GLY A 269 14.95 -10.83 12.94
CA GLY A 269 13.70 -11.52 12.64
C GLY A 269 12.47 -10.73 13.06
N SER A 270 11.31 -11.36 12.99
CA SER A 270 10.05 -10.76 13.42
C SER A 270 9.77 -11.04 14.90
N VAL A 271 9.12 -10.12 15.61
CA VAL A 271 8.75 -10.25 17.02
C VAL A 271 7.30 -9.86 17.23
N SER A 272 6.55 -10.67 17.99
CA SER A 272 5.20 -10.30 18.42
C SER A 272 5.29 -9.35 19.62
N LEU A 273 4.57 -8.23 19.55
CA LEU A 273 4.43 -7.29 20.67
C LEU A 273 3.10 -7.45 21.42
N LEU A 274 2.31 -8.48 21.07
CA LEU A 274 0.96 -8.66 21.60
C LEU A 274 0.98 -8.96 23.10
N THR A 275 1.96 -9.74 23.55
CA THR A 275 2.21 -10.04 24.95
C THR A 275 3.47 -9.33 25.45
N MET A 276 3.53 -9.09 26.76
CA MET A 276 4.71 -8.51 27.39
C MET A 276 5.89 -9.50 27.26
N ILE A 277 7.01 -9.00 26.74
CA ILE A 277 8.26 -9.73 26.63
C ILE A 277 9.03 -9.44 27.91
N ASP A 278 9.35 -10.49 28.66
CA ASP A 278 10.09 -10.32 29.89
C ASP A 278 11.53 -9.85 29.62
N LYS A 279 12.10 -9.16 30.60
CA LYS A 279 13.45 -8.60 30.48
C LYS A 279 14.52 -9.67 30.32
N LYS A 280 14.34 -10.86 30.90
CA LYS A 280 15.29 -11.97 30.81
C LYS A 280 15.43 -12.44 29.36
N LEU A 281 14.31 -12.56 28.65
CA LEU A 281 14.25 -12.96 27.24
C LEU A 281 14.89 -11.89 26.35
N VAL A 282 14.64 -10.60 26.62
CA VAL A 282 15.32 -9.49 25.91
C VAL A 282 16.84 -9.56 26.10
N ASP A 283 17.31 -9.78 27.33
CA ASP A 283 18.73 -9.91 27.64
C ASP A 283 19.33 -11.16 26.95
N GLN A 284 18.60 -12.28 26.87
CA GLN A 284 19.00 -13.48 26.12
C GLN A 284 19.09 -13.23 24.61
N CYS A 285 18.17 -12.45 24.03
CA CYS A 285 18.22 -12.03 22.62
C CYS A 285 19.49 -11.25 22.32
N HIS A 286 19.81 -10.23 23.13
CA HIS A 286 21.04 -9.46 22.95
C HIS A 286 22.29 -10.37 23.06
N GLN A 287 22.35 -11.21 24.08
CA GLN A 287 23.49 -12.10 24.33
C GLN A 287 23.70 -13.17 23.24
N SER A 288 22.65 -13.55 22.50
CA SER A 288 22.75 -14.51 21.40
C SER A 288 23.10 -13.87 20.05
N GLY A 289 23.31 -12.54 20.01
CA GLY A 289 23.70 -11.81 18.80
C GLY A 289 22.56 -11.15 18.03
N CYS A 290 21.41 -10.90 18.68
CA CYS A 290 20.30 -10.18 18.04
C CYS A 290 20.69 -8.72 17.74
N ASP A 291 20.73 -8.34 16.46
CA ASP A 291 21.01 -6.96 16.03
C ASP A 291 19.74 -6.17 15.74
N GLY A 292 18.65 -6.85 15.37
CA GLY A 292 17.39 -6.16 15.09
C GLY A 292 16.16 -7.05 15.00
N LEU A 293 15.07 -6.58 15.59
CA LEU A 293 13.76 -7.22 15.54
C LEU A 293 12.72 -6.31 14.94
N ILE A 294 11.76 -6.93 14.27
CA ILE A 294 10.70 -6.22 13.58
C ILE A 294 9.37 -6.65 14.14
N CYS A 295 8.68 -5.67 14.68
CA CYS A 295 7.40 -5.85 15.29
C CYS A 295 6.40 -6.29 14.22
N CYS A 296 5.78 -7.44 14.47
CA CYS A 296 4.55 -7.85 13.81
C CYS A 296 3.53 -6.67 13.97
N PRO A 297 2.58 -6.46 13.03
CA PRO A 297 1.80 -5.21 12.97
C PRO A 297 1.13 -4.81 14.29
N VAL A 298 1.02 -3.51 14.53
CA VAL A 298 0.39 -2.93 15.74
C VAL A 298 -0.60 -1.81 15.38
N HIS A 299 -1.42 -1.42 16.36
CA HIS A 299 -2.37 -0.31 16.29
C HIS A 299 -2.38 0.45 17.63
N GLY A 300 -2.65 1.76 17.61
CA GLY A 300 -2.72 2.60 18.81
C GLY A 300 -4.02 2.48 19.61
N ASP A 301 -4.97 1.68 19.16
CA ASP A 301 -6.31 1.60 19.73
C ASP A 301 -6.52 0.19 20.33
N GLU A 302 -6.66 0.12 21.66
CA GLU A 302 -6.85 -1.14 22.37
C GLU A 302 -8.10 -1.90 21.94
N GLU A 303 -9.18 -1.21 21.56
CA GLU A 303 -10.40 -1.88 21.10
C GLU A 303 -10.13 -2.62 19.79
N ILE A 304 -9.41 -1.99 18.87
CA ILE A 304 -8.98 -2.61 17.61
C ILE A 304 -7.99 -3.75 17.87
N LEU A 305 -7.04 -3.58 18.80
CA LEU A 305 -6.10 -4.63 19.19
C LEU A 305 -6.82 -5.87 19.74
N HIS A 306 -7.74 -5.68 20.68
CA HIS A 306 -8.50 -6.78 21.27
C HIS A 306 -9.40 -7.49 20.25
N THR A 307 -10.00 -6.72 19.34
CA THR A 307 -10.96 -7.23 18.35
C THR A 307 -10.29 -7.99 17.21
N HIS A 308 -9.16 -7.48 16.72
CA HIS A 308 -8.57 -7.96 15.47
C HIS A 308 -7.22 -8.69 15.61
N PHE A 309 -6.55 -8.56 16.76
CA PHE A 309 -5.22 -9.17 16.98
C PHE A 309 -5.30 -10.27 18.03
N SER A 310 -5.55 -9.88 19.28
CA SER A 310 -5.72 -10.78 20.42
C SER A 310 -6.31 -10.01 21.59
N SER A 311 -7.28 -10.61 22.28
CA SER A 311 -7.93 -10.07 23.48
C SER A 311 -6.96 -9.85 24.66
N GLU A 312 -5.76 -10.41 24.62
CA GLU A 312 -4.72 -10.24 25.65
C GLU A 312 -3.82 -9.02 25.38
N THR A 313 -3.95 -8.39 24.21
CA THR A 313 -3.03 -7.34 23.76
C THR A 313 -3.34 -6.01 24.42
N LYS A 314 -2.40 -5.51 25.22
CA LYS A 314 -2.49 -4.17 25.83
C LYS A 314 -1.57 -3.19 25.12
N LEU A 315 -2.00 -1.95 24.96
CA LEU A 315 -1.19 -0.90 24.34
C LEU A 315 0.10 -0.64 25.12
N GLN A 316 0.03 -0.75 26.44
CA GLN A 316 1.19 -0.68 27.32
C GLN A 316 2.26 -1.74 27.00
N ASN A 317 1.87 -2.97 26.61
CA ASN A 317 2.83 -4.02 26.25
C ASN A 317 3.67 -3.58 25.04
N ILE A 318 3.03 -2.97 24.04
CA ILE A 318 3.71 -2.51 22.82
C ILE A 318 4.79 -1.48 23.18
N VAL A 319 4.44 -0.45 23.95
CA VAL A 319 5.38 0.61 24.34
C VAL A 319 6.52 0.05 25.19
N GLN A 320 6.21 -0.76 26.20
CA GLN A 320 7.22 -1.35 27.09
C GLN A 320 8.13 -2.33 26.38
N ASN A 321 7.61 -3.14 25.45
CA ASN A 321 8.45 -4.06 24.68
C ASN A 321 9.42 -3.30 23.77
N VAL A 322 8.96 -2.26 23.07
CA VAL A 322 9.83 -1.41 22.25
C VAL A 322 10.91 -0.75 23.12
N GLN A 323 10.51 -0.17 24.26
CA GLN A 323 11.45 0.41 25.22
C GLN A 323 12.53 -0.61 25.63
N GLN A 324 12.14 -1.78 26.12
CA GLN A 324 13.08 -2.80 26.61
C GLN A 324 14.04 -3.28 25.53
N LEU A 325 13.55 -3.50 24.29
CA LEU A 325 14.39 -3.90 23.16
C LEU A 325 15.43 -2.82 22.82
N ARG A 326 15.02 -1.55 22.78
CA ARG A 326 15.90 -0.42 22.45
C ARG A 326 16.92 -0.15 23.55
N GLU A 327 16.53 -0.23 24.82
CA GLU A 327 17.43 -0.14 25.97
C GLU A 327 18.47 -1.26 26.00
N ALA A 328 18.13 -2.45 25.50
CA ALA A 328 19.06 -3.57 25.32
C ALA A 328 19.95 -3.43 24.06
N GLY A 329 19.86 -2.32 23.33
CA GLY A 329 20.65 -2.08 22.12
C GLY A 329 20.18 -2.85 20.87
N ILE A 330 19.00 -3.47 20.91
CA ILE A 330 18.43 -4.18 19.76
C ILE A 330 17.72 -3.14 18.86
N LYS A 331 17.99 -3.16 17.55
CA LYS A 331 17.25 -2.31 16.60
C LYS A 331 15.79 -2.77 16.54
N THR A 332 14.85 -1.82 16.50
CA THR A 332 13.43 -2.17 16.51
C THR A 332 12.71 -1.50 15.35
N GLY A 333 12.11 -2.30 14.47
CA GLY A 333 11.26 -1.84 13.38
C GLY A 333 9.78 -1.98 13.75
N VAL A 334 9.00 -0.90 13.70
CA VAL A 334 7.56 -0.89 14.01
C VAL A 334 6.74 -0.85 12.72
N ASN A 335 5.72 -1.70 12.63
CA ASN A 335 4.76 -1.72 11.52
C ASN A 335 3.38 -1.33 12.03
N LEU A 336 2.83 -0.23 11.53
CA LEU A 336 1.47 0.24 11.84
C LEU A 336 0.51 -0.17 10.73
N LEU A 337 -0.59 -0.82 11.11
CA LEU A 337 -1.68 -1.15 10.20
C LEU A 337 -2.85 -0.23 10.53
N VAL A 338 -3.48 0.39 9.52
CA VAL A 338 -4.55 1.38 9.75
C VAL A 338 -5.73 1.18 8.83
N GLY A 339 -6.89 1.66 9.24
CA GLY A 339 -8.15 1.55 8.52
C GLY A 339 -8.89 0.24 8.76
N PHE A 340 -8.89 -0.28 9.99
CA PHE A 340 -9.78 -1.39 10.39
C PHE A 340 -11.26 -1.04 10.17
N PRO A 341 -12.15 -2.04 9.99
CA PRO A 341 -13.58 -1.77 9.91
C PRO A 341 -14.04 -0.98 11.13
N SER A 342 -14.87 0.03 10.93
CA SER A 342 -15.35 0.97 11.97
C SER A 342 -14.28 1.90 12.60
N GLU A 343 -13.01 1.82 12.15
CA GLU A 343 -11.97 2.74 12.62
C GLU A 343 -12.31 4.18 12.21
N GLY A 344 -12.39 5.07 13.21
CA GLY A 344 -12.77 6.47 13.04
C GLY A 344 -11.66 7.45 13.40
N PHE A 345 -12.05 8.71 13.59
CA PHE A 345 -11.15 9.80 13.97
C PHE A 345 -10.45 9.54 15.31
N VAL A 346 -11.18 9.01 16.31
CA VAL A 346 -10.62 8.71 17.65
C VAL A 346 -9.50 7.67 17.56
N SER A 347 -9.71 6.58 16.82
CA SER A 347 -8.71 5.54 16.60
C SER A 347 -7.50 6.07 15.82
N THR A 348 -7.72 7.00 14.89
CA THR A 348 -6.62 7.69 14.19
C THR A 348 -5.80 8.54 15.16
N ALA A 349 -6.44 9.34 16.02
CA ALA A 349 -5.76 10.12 17.05
C ALA A 349 -4.96 9.25 18.02
N ARG A 350 -5.47 8.07 18.39
CA ARG A 350 -4.75 7.08 19.20
C ARG A 350 -3.49 6.53 18.52
N ASN A 351 -3.48 6.41 17.19
CA ASN A 351 -2.24 6.09 16.45
C ASN A 351 -1.21 7.24 16.55
N HIS A 352 -1.64 8.50 16.54
CA HIS A 352 -0.74 9.63 16.80
C HIS A 352 -0.15 9.57 18.21
N GLU A 353 -0.96 9.28 19.24
CA GLU A 353 -0.48 9.12 20.62
C GLU A 353 0.53 7.97 20.75
N LEU A 354 0.27 6.83 20.11
CA LEU A 354 1.23 5.71 20.08
C LEU A 354 2.57 6.14 19.43
N ILE A 355 2.55 6.91 18.34
CA ILE A 355 3.78 7.43 17.72
C ILE A 355 4.56 8.29 18.72
N GLU A 356 3.90 9.19 19.43
CA GLU A 356 4.52 10.05 20.46
C GLU A 356 5.07 9.23 21.63
N TRP A 357 4.39 8.18 22.07
CA TRP A 357 4.88 7.33 23.17
C TRP A 357 6.07 6.47 22.76
N LEU A 358 6.17 6.08 21.48
CA LEU A 358 7.33 5.39 20.94
C LEU A 358 8.47 6.37 20.62
N ALA A 359 8.17 7.67 20.48
CA ALA A 359 9.11 8.72 20.07
C ALA A 359 10.36 8.93 20.97
N PRO A 360 10.38 8.56 22.25
CA PRO A 360 11.60 8.63 23.05
C PRO A 360 12.57 7.46 22.82
N PHE A 361 12.10 6.31 22.32
CA PHE A 361 12.90 5.07 22.26
C PHE A 361 13.60 4.85 20.91
N ASP A 362 13.49 5.81 20.00
CA ASP A 362 14.08 5.74 18.66
C ASP A 362 13.84 4.42 17.86
N PRO A 363 12.62 3.82 17.81
CA PRO A 363 12.36 2.78 16.81
C PRO A 363 12.38 3.32 15.37
N LEU A 364 12.70 2.43 14.43
CA LEU A 364 12.46 2.65 13.01
C LEU A 364 10.98 2.40 12.70
N PHE A 365 10.26 3.37 12.16
CA PHE A 365 8.92 3.10 11.60
C PHE A 365 9.10 2.47 10.22
N GLN A 366 8.99 1.15 10.17
CA GLN A 366 9.28 0.41 8.97
C GLN A 366 8.15 0.47 7.95
N SER A 367 6.90 0.45 8.42
CA SER A 367 5.75 0.64 7.54
C SER A 367 4.57 1.26 8.28
N VAL A 368 3.82 2.10 7.56
CA VAL A 368 2.45 2.48 7.88
C VAL A 368 1.63 2.08 6.67
N ALA A 369 0.72 1.13 6.83
CA ALA A 369 0.00 0.52 5.72
C ALA A 369 -1.52 0.55 5.94
N PRO A 370 -2.33 0.81 4.91
CA PRO A 370 -3.76 0.64 4.97
C PRO A 370 -4.08 -0.85 4.99
N LEU A 371 -5.08 -1.22 5.77
CA LEU A 371 -5.56 -2.58 5.89
C LEU A 371 -6.01 -3.11 4.53
N ALA A 372 -5.44 -4.25 4.15
CA ALA A 372 -5.93 -5.10 3.07
C ALA A 372 -6.84 -6.19 3.65
N VAL A 373 -7.90 -6.51 2.93
CA VAL A 373 -8.83 -7.61 3.24
C VAL A 373 -8.54 -8.72 2.24
N PHE A 374 -7.70 -9.67 2.65
CA PHE A 374 -7.29 -10.78 1.81
C PHE A 374 -8.34 -11.92 1.87
N PRO A 375 -8.60 -12.62 0.76
CA PRO A 375 -9.33 -13.89 0.79
C PRO A 375 -8.75 -14.85 1.84
N LEU A 376 -9.59 -15.71 2.42
CA LEU A 376 -9.24 -16.67 3.48
C LEU A 376 -8.92 -16.04 4.85
N THR A 377 -9.13 -14.74 5.03
CA THR A 377 -9.02 -14.07 6.34
C THR A 377 -10.40 -13.94 6.99
N ASP A 378 -10.46 -13.87 8.32
CA ASP A 378 -11.73 -13.68 9.03
C ASP A 378 -12.46 -12.38 8.59
N LEU A 379 -11.70 -11.33 8.28
CA LEU A 379 -12.25 -10.10 7.68
C LEU A 379 -12.93 -10.31 6.33
N TYR A 380 -12.41 -11.21 5.50
CA TYR A 380 -12.98 -11.52 4.20
C TYR A 380 -14.16 -12.49 4.33
N GLU A 381 -13.95 -13.63 5.02
CA GLU A 381 -14.95 -14.70 5.14
C GLU A 381 -16.17 -14.27 5.98
N GLN A 382 -15.98 -13.35 6.93
CA GLN A 382 -17.05 -12.80 7.76
C GLN A 382 -17.27 -11.31 7.48
N SER A 383 -17.14 -10.88 6.21
CA SER A 383 -17.24 -9.47 5.81
C SER A 383 -18.50 -8.78 6.33
N GLU A 384 -19.65 -9.46 6.27
CA GLU A 384 -20.94 -8.93 6.76
C GLU A 384 -20.92 -8.65 8.27
N LYS A 385 -20.37 -9.57 9.06
CA LYS A 385 -20.21 -9.42 10.52
C LYS A 385 -19.34 -8.21 10.85
N TRP A 386 -18.30 -7.99 10.07
CA TRP A 386 -17.38 -6.87 10.23
C TRP A 386 -17.89 -5.56 9.62
N GLY A 387 -19.11 -5.54 9.08
CA GLY A 387 -19.69 -4.35 8.46
C GLY A 387 -19.00 -3.93 7.16
N ILE A 388 -18.24 -4.83 6.53
CA ILE A 388 -17.65 -4.62 5.21
C ILE A 388 -18.75 -4.83 4.16
N THR A 389 -19.13 -3.75 3.49
CA THR A 389 -20.25 -3.72 2.52
C THR A 389 -19.82 -4.01 1.09
N ALA A 390 -18.53 -3.87 0.78
CA ALA A 390 -17.95 -4.21 -0.51
C ALA A 390 -16.46 -4.53 -0.34
N HIS A 391 -15.94 -5.50 -1.08
CA HIS A 391 -14.52 -5.81 -1.15
C HIS A 391 -14.19 -6.42 -2.51
N ASP A 392 -12.94 -6.25 -2.95
CA ASP A 392 -12.42 -6.79 -4.20
C ASP A 392 -11.39 -7.90 -3.88
N PRO A 393 -11.57 -9.12 -4.43
CA PRO A 393 -10.67 -10.25 -4.15
C PRO A 393 -9.28 -10.11 -4.78
N VAL A 394 -9.11 -9.20 -5.74
CA VAL A 394 -7.85 -8.92 -6.46
C VAL A 394 -7.21 -7.66 -5.90
N LEU A 395 -8.02 -6.62 -5.79
CA LEU A 395 -7.65 -5.35 -5.22
C LEU A 395 -7.93 -5.41 -3.73
N VAL A 396 -7.13 -6.19 -3.00
CA VAL A 396 -7.34 -6.47 -1.56
C VAL A 396 -7.41 -5.20 -0.68
N HIS A 397 -6.90 -4.07 -1.17
CA HIS A 397 -7.04 -2.77 -0.51
C HIS A 397 -8.33 -2.01 -0.85
N ASN A 398 -9.05 -2.41 -1.90
CA ASN A 398 -10.30 -1.83 -2.37
C ASN A 398 -11.50 -2.51 -1.72
N TRP A 399 -11.80 -2.07 -0.50
CA TRP A 399 -12.98 -2.49 0.25
C TRP A 399 -13.59 -1.28 0.97
N GLN A 400 -14.88 -1.39 1.30
CA GLN A 400 -15.66 -0.38 1.97
C GLN A 400 -16.41 -0.96 3.17
N ASP A 401 -16.52 -0.19 4.26
CA ASP A 401 -17.43 -0.49 5.38
C ASP A 401 -18.65 0.44 5.47
N GLN A 402 -19.57 0.09 6.38
CA GLN A 402 -20.77 0.86 6.71
C GLN A 402 -20.46 2.27 7.25
N ALA A 403 -19.26 2.48 7.82
CA ALA A 403 -18.83 3.77 8.34
C ALA A 403 -18.24 4.70 7.25
N GLY A 404 -18.18 4.24 5.99
CA GLY A 404 -17.66 4.99 4.86
C GLY A 404 -16.13 4.95 4.72
N SER A 405 -15.45 4.06 5.45
CA SER A 405 -14.02 3.77 5.28
C SER A 405 -13.81 3.12 3.92
N ARG A 406 -13.20 3.86 2.99
CA ARG A 406 -12.83 3.41 1.65
C ARG A 406 -11.33 3.60 1.43
N PHE A 407 -10.77 2.97 0.40
CA PHE A 407 -9.32 3.02 0.16
C PHE A 407 -8.70 4.44 0.19
N PRO A 408 -9.26 5.47 -0.49
CA PRO A 408 -8.75 6.84 -0.39
C PRO A 408 -8.75 7.44 1.03
N VAL A 409 -9.74 7.08 1.86
CA VAL A 409 -9.83 7.54 3.26
C VAL A 409 -8.72 6.91 4.08
N ARG A 410 -8.50 5.59 3.94
CA ARG A 410 -7.40 4.88 4.61
C ARG A 410 -6.04 5.43 4.17
N VAL A 411 -5.85 5.71 2.89
CA VAL A 411 -4.63 6.34 2.35
C VAL A 411 -4.41 7.73 2.95
N SER A 412 -5.46 8.53 3.14
CA SER A 412 -5.35 9.84 3.80
C SER A 412 -4.82 9.73 5.24
N ARG A 413 -5.32 8.75 6.01
CA ARG A 413 -4.84 8.48 7.37
C ARG A 413 -3.38 8.03 7.39
N VAL A 414 -2.98 7.17 6.46
CA VAL A 414 -1.57 6.78 6.29
C VAL A 414 -0.70 8.01 6.03
N LYS A 415 -1.10 8.89 5.11
CA LYS A 415 -0.36 10.14 4.81
C LYS A 415 -0.21 11.04 6.04
N GLU A 416 -1.25 11.13 6.85
CA GLU A 416 -1.26 11.92 8.10
C GLU A 416 -0.26 11.37 9.12
N LEU A 417 -0.29 10.06 9.37
CA LEU A 417 0.64 9.40 10.29
C LEU A 417 2.09 9.43 9.78
N VAL A 418 2.28 9.26 8.47
CA VAL A 418 3.61 9.38 7.84
C VAL A 418 4.19 10.78 8.02
N ARG A 419 3.36 11.82 7.85
CA ARG A 419 3.78 13.20 8.16
C ARG A 419 4.14 13.34 9.63
N HIS A 420 3.32 12.82 10.54
CA HIS A 420 3.58 12.90 11.98
C HIS A 420 4.93 12.26 12.36
N ILE A 421 5.19 11.04 11.90
CA ILE A 421 6.46 10.34 12.13
C ILE A 421 7.66 11.17 11.64
N ARG A 422 7.55 11.81 10.47
CA ARG A 422 8.63 12.71 9.98
C ARG A 422 8.87 13.90 10.90
N HIS A 423 7.82 14.52 11.45
CA HIS A 423 7.95 15.64 12.39
C HIS A 423 8.64 15.27 13.69
N THR A 424 8.54 14.01 14.13
CA THR A 424 9.31 13.51 15.29
C THR A 424 10.81 13.34 15.01
N GLY A 425 11.28 13.71 13.81
CA GLY A 425 12.68 13.58 13.39
C GLY A 425 13.06 12.16 12.95
N ARG A 426 12.07 11.30 12.71
CA ARG A 426 12.29 9.87 12.45
C ARG A 426 12.21 9.53 10.97
N GLY A 427 13.15 8.71 10.53
CA GLY A 427 13.14 8.14 9.19
C GLY A 427 12.16 6.98 9.05
N PHE A 428 11.66 6.81 7.83
CA PHE A 428 11.14 5.52 7.37
C PHE A 428 12.32 4.68 6.89
N GLY A 429 12.26 3.37 7.09
CA GLY A 429 13.32 2.50 6.55
C GLY A 429 13.41 2.63 5.03
N ASN A 430 14.65 2.77 4.52
CA ASN A 430 15.06 2.94 3.12
C ASN A 430 15.07 4.39 2.60
N ASN A 431 16.12 4.74 1.83
CA ASN A 431 16.25 6.02 1.10
C ASN A 431 15.39 6.08 -0.18
N LEU A 432 14.48 5.11 -0.36
CA LEU A 432 13.63 5.02 -1.55
C LEU A 432 12.41 5.94 -1.41
N PRO A 433 12.00 6.64 -2.48
CA PRO A 433 10.84 7.52 -2.45
C PRO A 433 9.57 6.77 -2.01
N VAL A 434 8.92 7.31 -0.98
CA VAL A 434 7.61 6.87 -0.53
C VAL A 434 6.55 7.58 -1.38
N ASP A 435 5.91 6.85 -2.30
CA ASP A 435 4.97 7.40 -3.28
C ASP A 435 3.54 7.55 -2.73
N TYR A 436 3.31 7.26 -1.44
CA TYR A 436 2.01 7.51 -0.79
C TYR A 436 1.48 8.90 -1.12
N LEU A 437 2.37 9.89 -1.25
CA LEU A 437 2.06 11.29 -1.52
C LEU A 437 1.47 11.56 -2.93
N HIS A 438 1.73 10.71 -3.93
CA HIS A 438 1.32 10.93 -5.34
C HIS A 438 0.16 10.03 -5.84
N ALA A 439 -0.31 9.07 -5.04
CA ALA A 439 -1.29 8.06 -5.45
C ALA A 439 -2.76 8.54 -5.63
N SER A 440 -3.05 9.85 -5.52
CA SER A 440 -4.41 10.38 -5.73
C SER A 440 -4.83 10.43 -7.22
N ALA A 441 -3.88 10.28 -8.15
CA ALA A 441 -4.15 10.42 -9.59
C ALA A 441 -4.90 9.23 -10.22
N SER A 442 -4.88 8.02 -9.64
CA SER A 442 -5.44 6.82 -10.28
C SER A 442 -6.97 6.67 -10.17
N HIS A 443 -7.66 7.43 -9.30
CA HIS A 443 -9.07 7.17 -8.97
C HIS A 443 -10.10 8.04 -9.72
N ARG A 444 -9.68 9.02 -10.53
CA ARG A 444 -10.63 9.93 -11.22
C ARG A 444 -11.25 9.36 -12.51
N VAL A 445 -10.85 8.17 -12.97
CA VAL A 445 -11.40 7.57 -14.21
C VAL A 445 -12.54 6.57 -13.95
N ALA A 446 -12.68 6.05 -12.72
CA ALA A 446 -13.69 5.05 -12.37
C ALA A 446 -15.14 5.54 -12.49
N ALA A 447 -15.39 6.86 -12.45
CA ALA A 447 -16.74 7.42 -12.56
C ALA A 447 -17.31 7.46 -14.00
N ARG A 448 -16.51 7.12 -15.03
CA ARG A 448 -16.96 7.11 -16.44
C ARG A 448 -17.22 5.73 -17.03
N ILE A 449 -16.97 4.65 -16.29
CA ILE A 449 -17.01 3.29 -16.86
C ILE A 449 -18.17 2.52 -16.24
N ARG A 450 -19.37 2.79 -16.76
CA ARG A 450 -20.49 1.83 -16.74
C ARG A 450 -20.63 1.10 -18.08
N ASP A 451 -19.54 0.98 -18.84
CA ASP A 451 -19.54 0.28 -20.12
C ASP A 451 -18.38 -0.73 -20.13
N PRO A 452 -18.64 -2.03 -20.39
CA PRO A 452 -17.60 -3.04 -20.35
C PRO A 452 -16.59 -2.79 -21.45
N LEU A 453 -15.31 -2.98 -21.12
CA LEU A 453 -14.14 -3.08 -22.01
C LEU A 453 -14.51 -3.37 -23.48
N ILE A 454 -14.51 -2.33 -24.31
CA ILE A 454 -14.37 -2.46 -25.75
C ILE A 454 -13.05 -1.79 -26.14
N PHE A 455 -12.01 -2.59 -26.36
CA PHE A 455 -10.97 -2.23 -27.32
C PHE A 455 -11.67 -2.11 -28.68
N ARG A 456 -12.13 -0.91 -29.05
CA ARG A 456 -12.50 -0.66 -30.44
C ARG A 456 -11.22 -0.41 -31.20
N ASP A 457 -10.97 -1.30 -32.16
CA ASP A 457 -10.03 -1.09 -33.26
C ASP A 457 -10.31 0.27 -33.92
N GLU A 458 -9.54 1.30 -33.57
CA GLU A 458 -9.40 2.48 -34.41
C GLU A 458 -7.95 2.62 -34.88
N PRO A 459 -7.71 2.88 -36.19
CA PRO A 459 -6.37 3.06 -36.70
C PRO A 459 -5.78 4.37 -36.17
N PHE A 460 -4.52 4.30 -35.74
CA PHE A 460 -3.69 5.43 -35.31
C PHE A 460 -3.84 6.67 -36.22
N HIS A 461 -4.29 7.78 -35.63
CA HIS A 461 -4.39 9.06 -36.32
C HIS A 461 -2.98 9.67 -36.52
N PRO A 462 -2.59 10.06 -37.75
CA PRO A 462 -1.19 10.40 -38.10
C PRO A 462 -0.69 11.79 -37.65
N HIS A 463 -1.33 12.45 -36.67
CA HIS A 463 -0.96 13.83 -36.28
C HIS A 463 -0.14 13.99 -34.99
N LEU A 464 0.09 12.90 -34.25
CA LEU A 464 0.95 12.95 -33.05
C LEU A 464 2.46 13.02 -33.35
N ASP A 465 2.87 12.74 -34.59
CA ASP A 465 4.28 12.76 -35.00
C ASP A 465 4.87 14.19 -35.12
N SER A 466 4.02 15.23 -35.20
CA SER A 466 4.50 16.63 -35.30
C SER A 466 4.80 17.29 -33.95
N LEU A 467 4.21 16.80 -32.86
CA LEU A 467 4.45 17.33 -31.50
C LEU A 467 5.68 16.70 -30.84
N VAL A 468 5.97 15.43 -31.13
CA VAL A 468 7.12 14.72 -30.57
C VAL A 468 8.46 15.17 -31.20
N ARG A 469 8.46 15.66 -32.45
CA ARG A 469 9.69 16.15 -33.10
C ARG A 469 10.11 17.57 -32.69
N LYS A 470 9.26 18.36 -32.02
CA LYS A 470 9.60 19.75 -31.65
C LYS A 470 10.36 19.86 -30.31
N TYR A 471 10.43 18.79 -29.52
CA TYR A 471 11.13 18.78 -28.22
C TYR A 471 12.36 17.85 -28.18
N ALA A 472 12.76 17.30 -29.31
CA ALA A 472 13.84 16.31 -29.38
C ALA A 472 15.11 16.84 -30.04
N TYR A 473 15.54 18.08 -29.77
CA TYR A 473 16.92 18.52 -30.05
C TYR A 473 17.30 19.67 -29.11
N GLY A 474 18.05 19.32 -28.06
CA GLY A 474 18.61 20.25 -27.10
C GLY A 474 19.34 19.47 -26.03
N GLY A 475 20.60 19.13 -26.28
CA GLY A 475 21.49 18.66 -25.24
C GLY A 475 21.56 19.73 -24.16
N VAL A 476 20.93 19.46 -23.02
CA VAL A 476 21.13 20.19 -21.79
C VAL A 476 21.70 19.17 -20.81
N SER A 477 22.99 19.29 -20.53
CA SER A 477 23.55 18.82 -19.26
C SER A 477 22.78 19.53 -18.15
N LEU A 478 21.77 18.86 -17.59
CA LEU A 478 21.10 19.33 -16.39
C LEU A 478 21.89 18.80 -15.20
N PHE A 479 22.47 19.76 -14.50
CA PHE A 479 23.23 19.60 -13.28
C PHE A 479 22.57 18.61 -12.31
N THR A 480 23.41 17.73 -11.79
CA THR A 480 23.25 17.04 -10.51
C THR A 480 22.93 18.08 -9.43
N GLY A 481 21.72 18.02 -8.90
CA GLY A 481 21.20 18.95 -7.92
C GLY A 481 19.70 19.04 -8.05
N ILE A 482 18.99 17.95 -7.74
CA ILE A 482 17.60 18.09 -7.35
C ILE A 482 17.66 18.81 -6.01
N CYS A 483 17.52 20.14 -6.02
CA CYS A 483 17.03 20.84 -4.84
C CYS A 483 15.74 20.12 -4.47
N GLU A 484 15.71 19.53 -3.28
CA GLU A 484 14.48 19.28 -2.55
C GLU A 484 13.64 20.54 -2.69
N ILE A 485 12.55 20.46 -3.47
CA ILE A 485 11.50 21.44 -3.30
C ILE A 485 10.84 20.98 -2.00
N GLU A 486 11.24 21.61 -0.89
CA GLU A 486 10.47 21.51 0.35
C GLU A 486 8.99 21.72 -0.02
N PRO A 487 8.07 20.81 0.36
CA PRO A 487 6.67 21.01 0.07
C PRO A 487 6.25 22.31 0.75
N ASN A 488 5.86 23.31 -0.05
CA ASN A 488 5.51 24.62 0.50
C ASN A 488 4.40 24.43 1.53
N ASP A 489 4.63 24.96 2.74
CA ASP A 489 3.68 24.97 3.86
C ASP A 489 2.44 25.84 3.59
N GLU A 490 2.36 26.46 2.40
CA GLU A 490 1.29 27.35 2.02
C GLU A 490 0.04 26.55 1.59
N PRO A 491 -1.10 26.68 2.31
CA PRO A 491 -2.31 25.89 2.05
C PRO A 491 -2.87 26.04 0.62
N LEU A 492 -2.56 27.17 -0.04
CA LEU A 492 -2.93 27.39 -1.45
C LEU A 492 -2.24 26.40 -2.38
N LEU A 493 -0.94 26.20 -2.22
CA LEU A 493 -0.15 25.30 -3.07
C LEU A 493 -0.52 23.84 -2.79
N GLN A 494 -0.80 23.51 -1.53
CA GLN A 494 -1.30 22.17 -1.15
C GLN A 494 -2.69 21.88 -1.75
N GLY A 495 -3.58 22.87 -1.80
CA GLY A 495 -4.88 22.75 -2.46
C GLY A 495 -4.76 22.56 -3.97
N ILE A 496 -3.84 23.28 -4.61
CA ILE A 496 -3.54 23.16 -6.06
C ILE A 496 -2.94 21.79 -6.38
N ASP A 497 -1.99 21.33 -5.58
CA ASP A 497 -1.30 20.05 -5.77
C ASP A 497 -2.24 18.84 -5.56
N THR A 498 -3.18 18.95 -4.62
CA THR A 498 -4.16 17.88 -4.35
C THR A 498 -5.37 17.93 -5.28
N GLY A 499 -5.84 19.13 -5.64
CA GLY A 499 -6.96 19.36 -6.54
C GLY A 499 -8.30 18.78 -6.09
N ASP A 500 -8.42 18.32 -4.83
CA ASP A 500 -9.58 17.61 -4.27
C ASP A 500 -10.45 18.50 -3.38
N ALA A 501 -9.86 19.52 -2.74
CA ALA A 501 -10.55 20.52 -1.93
C ALA A 501 -9.75 21.83 -1.89
N ALA A 502 -10.43 22.97 -1.78
CA ALA A 502 -9.77 24.23 -1.49
C ALA A 502 -9.32 24.21 -0.02
N LEU A 503 -8.01 24.15 0.22
CA LEU A 503 -7.41 24.21 1.56
C LEU A 503 -7.08 25.64 1.99
N ASN A 504 -7.28 26.60 1.09
CA ASN A 504 -7.18 28.03 1.33
C ASN A 504 -8.33 28.73 0.61
N GLY A 505 -8.89 29.78 1.21
CA GLY A 505 -9.81 30.65 0.51
C GLY A 505 -9.11 31.48 -0.58
N PRO A 506 -9.82 31.90 -1.62
CA PRO A 506 -9.28 32.80 -2.63
C PRO A 506 -8.91 34.15 -2.00
N GLU A 507 -7.80 34.75 -2.42
CA GLU A 507 -7.35 36.04 -1.88
C GLU A 507 -8.39 37.16 -2.06
N ILE A 508 -9.12 37.12 -3.20
CA ILE A 508 -10.19 38.07 -3.53
C ILE A 508 -11.44 37.29 -3.95
N VAL A 509 -12.57 37.59 -3.32
CA VAL A 509 -13.89 37.08 -3.71
C VAL A 509 -14.73 38.21 -4.27
N HIS A 510 -15.35 38.02 -5.43
CA HIS A 510 -16.34 38.94 -5.97
C HIS A 510 -17.76 38.38 -5.77
N LEU A 511 -18.61 39.12 -5.07
CA LEU A 511 -19.99 38.74 -4.76
C LEU A 511 -20.98 39.68 -5.44
N ASP A 512 -21.69 39.14 -6.42
CA ASP A 512 -22.82 39.77 -7.10
C ASP A 512 -24.10 39.48 -6.30
N LEU A 513 -24.36 40.31 -5.28
CA LEU A 513 -25.49 40.06 -4.36
C LEU A 513 -26.85 40.17 -5.06
N THR A 514 -26.97 41.08 -6.03
CA THR A 514 -28.19 41.30 -6.80
C THR A 514 -27.87 41.93 -8.15
N ASN A 515 -28.67 41.61 -9.17
CA ASN A 515 -28.65 42.28 -10.45
C ASN A 515 -29.66 43.46 -10.55
N ARG A 516 -30.24 43.87 -9.41
CA ARG A 516 -31.13 45.03 -9.29
C ARG A 516 -30.30 46.30 -9.23
N CYS A 517 -30.64 47.25 -10.09
CA CYS A 517 -30.05 48.59 -10.07
C CYS A 517 -31.17 49.63 -10.09
N ASN A 518 -30.96 50.76 -9.42
CA ASN A 518 -31.86 51.92 -9.43
C ASN A 518 -31.40 53.02 -10.41
N MET A 519 -30.38 52.74 -11.23
CA MET A 519 -29.82 53.66 -12.22
C MET A 519 -29.51 52.97 -13.55
N ASN A 520 -29.60 53.72 -14.65
CA ASN A 520 -29.25 53.28 -16.00
C ASN A 520 -28.09 54.14 -16.55
N CYS A 521 -26.94 54.07 -15.88
CA CYS A 521 -25.80 54.93 -16.20
C CYS A 521 -25.32 54.67 -17.64
N LEU A 522 -25.05 55.73 -18.41
CA LEU A 522 -24.54 55.61 -19.79
C LEU A 522 -23.21 54.85 -19.89
N ALA A 523 -22.36 54.97 -18.86
CA ALA A 523 -21.08 54.27 -18.75
C ALA A 523 -21.18 52.87 -18.12
N CYS A 524 -22.39 52.40 -17.75
CA CYS A 524 -22.56 51.08 -17.18
C CYS A 524 -22.28 50.02 -18.25
N TRP A 525 -21.48 49.01 -17.90
CA TRP A 525 -21.16 47.92 -18.80
C TRP A 525 -22.32 46.91 -18.97
N ASP A 526 -23.34 46.98 -18.10
CA ASP A 526 -24.51 46.09 -18.11
C ASP A 526 -25.83 46.85 -18.30
N LYS A 527 -26.10 47.88 -17.48
CA LYS A 527 -27.37 48.65 -17.48
C LYS A 527 -27.40 49.86 -18.43
N SER A 528 -26.39 50.05 -19.27
CA SER A 528 -26.37 51.19 -20.19
C SER A 528 -27.36 50.99 -21.34
N PRO A 529 -28.15 52.01 -21.72
CA PRO A 529 -29.03 51.94 -22.88
C PRO A 529 -28.28 51.80 -24.21
N LEU A 530 -26.94 51.89 -24.21
CA LEU A 530 -26.09 51.75 -25.39
C LEU A 530 -25.58 50.31 -25.61
N VAL A 531 -25.75 49.41 -24.63
CA VAL A 531 -25.38 47.99 -24.75
C VAL A 531 -26.40 47.28 -25.63
N LYS A 532 -25.96 46.72 -26.76
CA LYS A 532 -26.83 45.99 -27.70
C LYS A 532 -26.96 44.54 -27.24
N THR A 533 -28.16 44.13 -26.84
CA THR A 533 -28.44 42.79 -26.32
C THR A 533 -28.59 41.77 -27.44
N ASP A 534 -27.50 41.10 -27.82
CA ASP A 534 -27.55 39.81 -28.52
C ASP A 534 -26.95 38.76 -27.57
N THR A 535 -27.78 37.83 -27.08
CA THR A 535 -27.47 36.64 -26.24
C THR A 535 -27.18 36.85 -24.73
N ASP A 536 -27.82 35.98 -23.92
CA ASP A 536 -27.53 35.51 -22.54
C ASP A 536 -27.32 36.48 -21.36
N HIS A 537 -27.72 37.75 -21.45
CA HIS A 537 -27.80 38.59 -20.24
C HIS A 537 -29.10 38.31 -19.45
N PRO A 538 -29.04 37.90 -18.17
CA PRO A 538 -30.23 37.66 -17.35
C PRO A 538 -31.07 38.94 -17.27
N GLU A 539 -32.40 38.81 -17.29
CA GLU A 539 -33.31 39.95 -17.33
C GLU A 539 -32.95 40.98 -16.23
N PRO A 540 -32.80 42.28 -16.57
CA PRO A 540 -32.43 43.30 -15.61
C PRO A 540 -33.39 43.34 -14.41
N GLY A 541 -32.86 43.10 -13.21
CA GLY A 541 -33.51 43.46 -11.95
C GLY A 541 -34.45 42.45 -11.30
N ARG A 542 -34.31 41.14 -11.58
CA ARG A 542 -35.14 40.10 -10.94
C ARG A 542 -34.42 39.17 -9.96
N GLU A 543 -33.09 39.16 -9.93
CA GLU A 543 -32.33 38.14 -9.21
C GLU A 543 -31.55 38.73 -8.03
N SER A 544 -31.56 38.00 -6.93
CA SER A 544 -30.78 38.28 -5.73
C SER A 544 -30.44 36.96 -5.06
N LEU A 545 -29.25 36.88 -4.49
CA LEU A 545 -28.89 35.76 -3.64
C LEU A 545 -29.80 35.70 -2.40
N GLN A 546 -29.94 34.52 -1.80
CA GLN A 546 -30.63 34.44 -0.50
C GLN A 546 -29.68 34.85 0.62
N TYR A 547 -30.16 35.62 1.58
CA TYR A 547 -29.36 36.10 2.70
C TYR A 547 -28.61 34.97 3.42
N ASP A 548 -29.30 33.86 3.72
CA ASP A 548 -28.71 32.71 4.42
C ASP A 548 -27.58 32.04 3.61
N GLN A 549 -27.66 32.06 2.28
CA GLN A 549 -26.59 31.54 1.41
C GLN A 549 -25.37 32.44 1.46
N VAL A 550 -25.57 33.77 1.46
CA VAL A 550 -24.48 34.74 1.58
C VAL A 550 -23.78 34.61 2.93
N VAL A 551 -24.53 34.45 4.02
CA VAL A 551 -23.99 34.18 5.36
C VAL A 551 -23.20 32.88 5.39
N THR A 552 -23.77 31.78 4.86
CA THR A 552 -23.10 30.47 4.82
C THR A 552 -21.79 30.54 4.03
N LEU A 553 -21.78 31.28 2.92
CA LEU A 553 -20.57 31.50 2.11
C LEU A 553 -19.51 32.28 2.89
N ILE A 554 -19.89 33.36 3.58
CA ILE A 554 -18.97 34.14 4.41
C ILE A 554 -18.37 33.27 5.52
N GLU A 555 -19.17 32.46 6.21
CA GLU A 555 -18.70 31.54 7.24
C GLU A 555 -17.70 30.52 6.67
N ALA A 556 -17.97 29.98 5.48
CA ALA A 556 -17.05 29.07 4.80
C ALA A 556 -15.73 29.75 4.41
N LEU A 557 -15.77 30.99 3.89
CA LEU A 557 -14.57 31.74 3.52
C LEU A 557 -13.70 32.08 4.74
N VAL A 558 -14.33 32.48 5.85
CA VAL A 558 -13.62 32.75 7.11
C VAL A 558 -13.01 31.47 7.68
N ALA A 559 -13.75 30.36 7.66
CA ALA A 559 -13.26 29.07 8.15
C ALA A 559 -12.09 28.51 7.32
N LEU A 560 -12.08 28.74 6.00
CA LEU A 560 -11.00 28.33 5.11
C LEU A 560 -9.74 29.21 5.25
N GLY A 561 -9.87 30.45 5.71
CA GLY A 561 -8.75 31.40 5.78
C GLY A 561 -8.30 31.89 4.39
N GLY A 562 -7.29 32.78 4.35
CA GLY A 562 -6.67 33.25 3.09
C GLY A 562 -7.40 34.33 2.31
N THR A 563 -8.70 34.54 2.56
CA THR A 563 -9.45 35.64 1.93
C THR A 563 -9.01 36.98 2.51
N ARG A 564 -8.53 37.89 1.67
CA ARG A 564 -8.10 39.24 2.07
C ARG A 564 -9.10 40.31 1.69
N THR A 565 -9.83 40.12 0.59
CA THR A 565 -10.79 41.13 0.12
C THR A 565 -12.09 40.46 -0.35
N VAL A 566 -13.22 40.97 0.15
CA VAL A 566 -14.54 40.67 -0.41
C VAL A 566 -15.00 41.90 -1.18
N LYS A 567 -15.14 41.74 -2.50
CA LYS A 567 -15.66 42.75 -3.41
C LYS A 567 -17.17 42.57 -3.57
N PHE A 568 -17.94 43.62 -3.33
CA PHE A 568 -19.35 43.66 -3.66
C PHE A 568 -19.55 44.48 -4.94
N GLY A 569 -20.18 43.88 -5.94
CA GLY A 569 -20.35 44.50 -7.25
C GLY A 569 -21.36 43.74 -8.12
N GLY A 570 -21.10 43.71 -9.43
CA GLY A 570 -21.87 42.91 -10.39
C GLY A 570 -22.81 43.67 -11.30
N GLY A 571 -23.79 42.96 -11.84
CA GLY A 571 -24.83 43.48 -12.75
C GLY A 571 -25.90 44.36 -12.06
N GLY A 572 -25.69 44.81 -10.82
CA GLY A 572 -26.64 45.60 -10.03
C GLY A 572 -25.96 46.53 -9.03
N GLU A 573 -26.77 47.23 -8.22
CA GLU A 573 -26.31 48.06 -7.11
C GLU A 573 -26.32 47.23 -5.82
N PRO A 574 -25.15 46.88 -5.24
CA PRO A 574 -25.07 46.00 -4.09
C PRO A 574 -25.86 46.47 -2.87
N THR A 575 -25.99 47.79 -2.66
CA THR A 575 -26.73 48.34 -1.51
C THR A 575 -28.25 48.13 -1.59
N LEU A 576 -28.79 47.74 -2.74
CA LEU A 576 -30.21 47.38 -2.89
C LEU A 576 -30.51 45.94 -2.46
N PHE A 577 -29.48 45.16 -2.11
CA PHE A 577 -29.65 43.81 -1.58
C PHE A 577 -30.38 43.85 -0.22
N LYS A 578 -31.44 43.04 -0.08
CA LYS A 578 -32.20 42.94 1.17
C LYS A 578 -31.35 42.25 2.23
N GLY A 579 -30.87 43.01 3.22
CA GLY A 579 -29.93 42.53 4.23
C GLY A 579 -28.49 43.01 4.02
N TRP A 580 -28.26 44.00 3.15
CA TRP A 580 -26.93 44.54 2.85
C TRP A 580 -26.12 44.90 4.10
N LEU A 581 -26.70 45.70 5.01
CA LEU A 581 -26.02 46.13 6.23
C LEU A 581 -25.73 44.96 7.16
N GLU A 582 -26.63 43.98 7.20
CA GLU A 582 -26.51 42.77 7.99
C GLU A 582 -25.37 41.88 7.46
N VAL A 583 -25.23 41.73 6.15
CA VAL A 583 -24.11 41.03 5.50
C VAL A 583 -22.78 41.69 5.85
N VAL A 584 -22.69 43.02 5.71
CA VAL A 584 -21.48 43.78 6.05
C VAL A 584 -21.13 43.63 7.52
N LYS A 585 -22.12 43.79 8.43
CA LYS A 585 -21.93 43.59 9.87
C LYS A 585 -21.49 42.17 10.20
N HIS A 586 -22.08 41.17 9.55
CA HIS A 586 -21.76 39.78 9.75
C HIS A 586 -20.29 39.51 9.38
N LEU A 587 -19.87 39.89 8.16
CA LEU A 587 -18.47 39.77 7.74
C LEU A 587 -17.51 40.48 8.71
N ARG A 588 -17.81 41.73 9.09
CA ARG A 588 -17.00 42.52 10.04
C ARG A 588 -16.92 41.93 11.44
N ASN A 589 -17.95 41.22 11.88
CA ASN A 589 -17.96 40.56 13.19
C ASN A 589 -17.18 39.24 13.18
N ARG A 590 -17.13 38.55 12.04
CA ARG A 590 -16.40 37.29 11.89
C ARG A 590 -14.91 37.51 11.67
N ASP A 591 -14.54 38.43 10.78
CA ASP A 591 -13.15 38.79 10.55
C ASP A 591 -13.00 40.27 10.13
N ARG A 592 -12.29 41.03 10.97
CA ARG A 592 -12.03 42.46 10.72
C ARG A 592 -10.85 42.71 9.80
N SER A 593 -10.01 41.70 9.55
CA SER A 593 -8.83 41.82 8.69
C SER A 593 -9.17 41.79 7.20
N ILE A 594 -10.34 41.23 6.84
CA ILE A 594 -10.81 41.18 5.46
C ILE A 594 -11.23 42.57 4.98
N GLU A 595 -10.65 43.09 3.93
CA GLU A 595 -11.05 44.35 3.29
C GLU A 595 -12.40 44.19 2.58
N ILE A 596 -13.25 45.23 2.65
CA ILE A 596 -14.48 45.28 1.86
C ILE A 596 -14.27 46.32 0.77
N ASP A 597 -14.28 45.85 -0.47
CA ASP A 597 -14.28 46.69 -1.67
C ASP A 597 -15.72 46.75 -2.20
N LEU A 598 -16.22 47.95 -2.48
CA LEU A 598 -17.60 48.17 -2.88
C LEU A 598 -17.64 48.98 -4.16
N ASN A 599 -18.09 48.34 -5.24
CA ASN A 599 -18.43 49.03 -6.47
C ASN A 599 -19.92 49.41 -6.44
N THR A 600 -20.19 50.71 -6.28
CA THR A 600 -21.52 51.25 -6.05
C THR A 600 -21.70 52.55 -6.82
N ASN A 601 -22.93 52.80 -7.26
CA ASN A 601 -23.38 54.07 -7.82
C ASN A 601 -23.57 55.17 -6.75
N GLY A 602 -23.40 54.82 -5.46
CA GLY A 602 -23.41 55.75 -4.33
C GLY A 602 -24.80 56.27 -3.93
N SER A 603 -25.86 55.86 -4.61
CA SER A 603 -27.21 56.38 -4.41
C SER A 603 -27.85 56.05 -3.05
N SER A 604 -27.33 55.03 -2.38
CA SER A 604 -27.86 54.54 -1.08
C SER A 604 -26.80 54.57 0.04
N LEU A 605 -25.71 55.32 -0.15
CA LEU A 605 -24.63 55.48 0.84
C LEU A 605 -24.85 56.67 1.81
N SER A 606 -25.98 57.37 1.71
CA SER A 606 -26.31 58.56 2.51
C SER A 606 -26.73 58.25 3.94
#